data_AF-A0A956SYU1-F1
#
_entry.id   AF-A0A956SYU1-F1
#
_cell.length_a   1.000
_cell.length_b   1.000
_cell.length_c   1.000
_cell.angle_alpha   90.00
_cell.angle_beta   90.00
_cell.angle_gamma   90.00
#
_symmetry.space_group_name_H-M   'P 1'
#
loop_
_entity.id
_entity.type
_entity.pdbx_description
1 polymer ?
#
loop_
_entity_poly.entity_id
_entity_poly.type
_entity_poly.pdbx_seq_one_letter_code
_entity_poly.pdbx_strand_id
1 'polypeptide(L)'
;MRWSSRETSISEGSSQDHPLGAVPAEQRQSALSLSVVLFGFTFFSATMMAGGEIGSALGYGSDLWSAVFLGNLLLAAYASALAVVAFRSGLSTVLMARFCFGKEGSRLADLLLGLTQVGWYAWGTDTVARILIQTFGWSDKWDPLLVIVCGFGFCLTAAIGYKGLEVLSAIMVPLMTGMILWSGYLALSAVSSAPGAHGQMSVAQAVTVVVGTFVSGAT
;
A
#
# COMPACT_ATOMS: atom_id res chain seq x y z
N MET A 1 -25.82 -14.42 29.16
CA MET A 1 -25.56 -15.54 28.22
C MET A 1 -24.11 -15.95 28.39
N ARG A 2 -23.88 -17.17 28.90
CA ARG A 2 -22.64 -17.68 29.47
C ARG A 2 -21.84 -18.37 28.36
N TRP A 3 -20.74 -17.77 27.91
CA TRP A 3 -19.86 -18.43 26.94
C TRP A 3 -19.05 -19.50 27.67
N SER A 4 -19.34 -20.75 27.31
CA SER A 4 -18.74 -21.97 27.84
C SER A 4 -17.33 -22.12 27.26
N SER A 5 -16.37 -22.25 28.18
CA SER A 5 -14.99 -22.65 27.96
C SER A 5 -14.93 -24.00 27.22
N ARG A 6 -14.57 -23.98 25.94
CA ARG A 6 -13.95 -25.12 25.26
C ARG A 6 -12.68 -24.64 24.61
N GLU A 7 -11.59 -25.00 25.28
CA GLU A 7 -10.22 -24.92 24.80
C GLU A 7 -10.10 -25.77 23.53
N THR A 8 -9.99 -25.11 22.38
CA THR A 8 -9.12 -25.60 21.31
C THR A 8 -7.73 -25.10 21.65
N SER A 9 -6.93 -25.97 22.27
CA SER A 9 -5.49 -25.81 22.41
C SER A 9 -4.83 -25.87 21.03
N ILE A 10 -4.96 -24.79 20.25
CA ILE A 10 -3.97 -24.45 19.24
C ILE A 10 -2.86 -23.80 20.05
N SER A 11 -1.66 -24.38 20.02
CA SER A 11 -0.46 -23.82 20.62
C SER A 11 -0.43 -22.29 20.47
N GLU A 12 -0.41 -21.56 21.58
CA GLU A 12 -0.10 -20.12 21.65
C GLU A 12 1.36 -19.90 21.23
N GLY A 13 1.69 -20.22 19.99
CA GLY A 13 2.78 -19.56 19.30
C GLY A 13 2.30 -18.15 19.01
N SER A 14 2.58 -17.23 19.93
CA SER A 14 2.59 -15.77 19.75
C SER A 14 2.06 -15.33 18.37
N SER A 15 0.74 -15.18 18.23
CA SER A 15 0.16 -14.56 17.04
C SER A 15 0.46 -13.07 17.13
N GLN A 16 1.65 -12.67 16.64
CA GLN A 16 2.22 -11.34 16.84
C GLN A 16 1.31 -10.20 16.36
N ASP A 17 0.34 -10.49 15.48
CA ASP A 17 -0.45 -9.49 14.74
C ASP A 17 -1.97 -9.52 15.04
N HIS A 18 -2.43 -10.21 16.10
CA HIS A 18 -3.82 -10.19 16.62
C HIS A 18 -4.97 -10.11 15.58
N PRO A 19 -5.12 -11.07 14.66
CA PRO A 19 -6.11 -10.98 13.57
C PRO A 19 -7.58 -11.12 14.00
N LEU A 20 -7.84 -11.67 15.19
CA LEU A 20 -9.18 -12.05 15.66
C LEU A 20 -9.68 -11.21 16.85
N GLY A 21 -8.90 -10.23 17.30
CA GLY A 21 -9.20 -9.46 18.51
C GLY A 21 -8.55 -8.09 18.50
N ALA A 22 -8.81 -7.30 19.54
CA ALA A 22 -8.17 -5.99 19.68
C ALA A 22 -6.71 -6.15 20.11
N VAL A 23 -5.83 -5.32 19.56
CA VAL A 23 -4.41 -5.29 19.96
C VAL A 23 -4.28 -4.72 21.38
N PRO A 24 -3.72 -5.48 22.34
CA PRO A 24 -3.46 -4.99 23.70
C PRO A 24 -2.59 -3.74 23.70
N ALA A 25 -2.78 -2.84 24.67
CA ALA A 25 -2.06 -1.56 24.71
C ALA A 25 -0.54 -1.75 24.76
N GLU A 26 -0.08 -2.81 25.42
CA GLU A 26 1.33 -3.17 25.62
C GLU A 26 1.99 -3.73 24.35
N GLN A 27 1.19 -4.16 23.36
CA GLN A 27 1.67 -4.75 22.11
C GLN A 27 1.51 -3.81 20.91
N ARG A 28 1.07 -2.57 21.16
CA ARG A 28 0.98 -1.53 20.13
C ARG A 28 2.37 -1.08 19.70
N GLN A 29 2.56 -0.99 18.39
CA GLN A 29 3.82 -0.57 17.80
C GLN A 29 4.03 0.93 17.97
N SER A 30 5.29 1.35 18.01
CA SER A 30 5.64 2.77 18.12
C SER A 30 5.26 3.52 16.85
N ALA A 31 4.91 4.80 16.98
CA ALA A 31 4.58 5.66 15.84
C ALA A 31 5.72 5.75 14.82
N LEU A 32 6.97 5.63 15.26
CA LEU A 32 8.15 5.66 14.39
C LEU A 32 8.26 4.37 13.55
N SER A 33 8.09 3.21 14.19
CA SER A 33 8.05 1.92 13.50
C SER A 33 6.95 1.88 12.43
N LEU A 34 5.73 2.28 12.82
CA LEU A 34 4.58 2.39 11.91
C LEU A 34 4.87 3.38 10.76
N SER A 35 5.47 4.53 11.05
CA SER A 35 5.83 5.52 10.03
C SER A 35 6.82 4.97 9.01
N VAL A 36 7.83 4.20 9.44
CA VAL A 36 8.82 3.60 8.53
C VAL A 36 8.15 2.59 7.59
N VAL A 37 7.25 1.75 8.12
CA VAL A 37 6.49 0.79 7.30
C VAL A 37 5.56 1.51 6.32
N LEU A 38 4.82 2.51 6.78
CA LEU A 38 3.91 3.30 5.94
C LEU A 38 4.66 4.08 4.86
N PHE A 39 5.83 4.61 5.17
CA PHE A 39 6.69 5.27 4.19
C PHE A 39 7.30 4.28 3.20
N GLY A 40 7.58 3.05 3.61
CA GLY A 40 7.90 1.97 2.67
C GLY A 40 6.74 1.68 1.70
N PHE A 41 5.52 1.66 2.23
CA PHE A 41 4.30 1.48 1.44
C PHE A 41 4.04 2.63 0.46
N THR A 42 4.53 3.85 0.70
CA THR A 42 4.35 4.95 -0.27
C THR A 42 5.20 4.80 -1.52
N PHE A 43 6.32 4.06 -1.47
CA PHE A 43 7.15 3.73 -2.64
C PHE A 43 6.57 2.64 -3.55
N PHE A 44 5.26 2.45 -3.49
CA PHE A 44 4.57 1.48 -4.30
C PHE A 44 4.60 1.87 -5.79
N SER A 45 4.94 0.91 -6.66
CA SER A 45 5.15 1.15 -8.08
C SER A 45 3.93 1.74 -8.80
N ALA A 46 2.70 1.40 -8.36
CA ALA A 46 1.49 1.94 -8.99
C ALA A 46 1.40 3.46 -8.79
N THR A 47 1.77 3.93 -7.60
CA THR A 47 1.83 5.35 -7.27
C THR A 47 2.87 6.06 -8.12
N MET A 48 4.03 5.43 -8.34
CA MET A 48 5.07 6.00 -9.20
C MET A 48 4.59 6.12 -10.65
N MET A 49 3.91 5.09 -11.18
CA MET A 49 3.31 5.12 -12.51
C MET A 49 2.23 6.21 -12.62
N ALA A 50 1.32 6.27 -11.67
CA ALA A 50 0.29 7.30 -11.59
C ALA A 50 0.89 8.72 -11.53
N GLY A 51 1.97 8.91 -10.76
CA GLY A 51 2.71 10.16 -10.72
C GLY A 51 3.33 10.54 -12.07
N GLY A 52 3.87 9.56 -12.80
CA GLY A 52 4.37 9.75 -14.16
C GLY A 52 3.27 10.15 -15.14
N GLU A 53 2.11 9.47 -15.09
CA GLU A 53 0.95 9.79 -15.92
C GLU A 53 0.45 11.22 -15.66
N ILE A 54 0.22 11.59 -14.39
CA ILE A 54 -0.22 12.95 -14.02
C ILE A 54 0.83 13.99 -14.44
N GLY A 55 2.11 13.72 -14.18
CA GLY A 55 3.21 14.63 -14.54
C GLY A 55 3.29 14.87 -16.05
N SER A 56 3.10 13.83 -16.86
CA SER A 56 3.07 13.95 -18.32
C SER A 56 1.82 14.66 -18.85
N ALA A 57 0.68 14.52 -18.15
CA ALA A 57 -0.60 15.06 -18.58
C ALA A 57 -0.79 16.55 -18.22
N LEU A 58 -0.39 16.97 -17.01
CA LEU A 58 -0.52 18.36 -16.55
C LEU A 58 0.72 19.21 -16.82
N GLY A 59 1.85 18.58 -17.14
CA GLY A 59 3.15 19.25 -17.19
C GLY A 59 3.63 19.69 -15.79
N TYR A 60 4.84 20.22 -15.70
CA TYR A 60 5.49 20.56 -14.41
C TYR A 60 5.11 21.95 -13.87
N GLY A 61 3.85 22.36 -14.07
CA GLY A 61 3.32 23.68 -13.69
C GLY A 61 2.58 23.70 -12.35
N SER A 62 1.86 24.81 -12.08
CA SER A 62 1.03 24.99 -10.87
C SER A 62 -0.04 23.90 -10.71
N ASP A 63 -0.58 23.43 -11.82
CA ASP A 63 -1.70 22.49 -11.84
C ASP A 63 -1.28 21.13 -11.27
N LEU A 64 -0.09 20.64 -11.63
CA LEU A 64 0.50 19.43 -11.05
C LEU A 64 0.68 19.58 -9.53
N TRP A 65 1.30 20.67 -9.09
CA TRP A 65 1.53 20.90 -7.65
C TRP A 65 0.22 21.02 -6.87
N SER A 66 -0.78 21.68 -7.44
CA SER A 66 -2.10 21.79 -6.83
C SER A 66 -2.79 20.44 -6.72
N ALA A 67 -2.72 19.60 -7.76
CA ALA A 67 -3.30 18.27 -7.76
C ALA A 67 -2.62 17.35 -6.73
N VAL A 68 -1.29 17.35 -6.69
CA VAL A 68 -0.50 16.57 -5.74
C VAL A 68 -0.78 17.02 -4.31
N PHE A 69 -0.75 18.33 -4.04
CA PHE A 69 -0.99 18.84 -2.70
C PHE A 69 -2.42 18.57 -2.22
N LEU A 70 -3.42 18.88 -3.05
CA LEU A 70 -4.82 18.69 -2.68
C LEU A 70 -5.17 17.21 -2.52
N GLY A 71 -4.71 16.34 -3.42
CA GLY A 71 -4.92 14.90 -3.32
C GLY A 71 -4.31 14.31 -2.05
N ASN A 72 -3.05 14.64 -1.74
CA ASN A 72 -2.40 14.16 -0.53
C ASN A 72 -3.00 14.76 0.75
N LEU A 73 -3.47 16.02 0.72
CA LEU A 73 -4.16 16.63 1.86
C LEU A 73 -5.47 15.92 2.18
N LEU A 74 -6.29 15.62 1.16
CA LEU A 74 -7.52 14.85 1.32
C LEU A 74 -7.24 13.45 1.85
N LEU A 75 -6.24 12.78 1.28
CA LEU A 75 -5.83 11.45 1.71
C LEU A 75 -5.31 11.45 3.15
N ALA A 76 -4.51 12.45 3.55
CA ALA A 76 -4.01 12.60 4.92
C ALA A 76 -5.15 12.85 5.91
N ALA A 77 -6.15 13.67 5.55
CA ALA A 77 -7.34 13.89 6.36
C ALA A 77 -8.14 12.59 6.54
N TYR A 78 -8.34 11.84 5.46
CA TYR A 78 -9.01 10.54 5.48
C TYR A 78 -8.26 9.51 6.34
N ALA A 79 -6.97 9.29 6.07
CA ALA A 79 -6.15 8.32 6.76
C ALA A 79 -5.97 8.66 8.25
N SER A 80 -5.80 9.93 8.61
CA SER A 80 -5.69 10.34 10.01
C SER A 80 -6.99 10.13 10.79
N ALA A 81 -8.16 10.38 10.17
CA ALA A 81 -9.45 10.08 10.78
C ALA A 81 -9.60 8.58 11.08
N LEU A 82 -9.26 7.72 10.12
CA LEU A 82 -9.28 6.26 10.30
C LEU A 82 -8.25 5.81 11.35
N ALA A 83 -7.03 6.34 11.32
CA ALA A 83 -5.98 6.01 12.27
C ALA A 83 -6.38 6.34 13.71
N VAL A 84 -7.07 7.46 13.95
CA VAL A 84 -7.60 7.81 15.29
C VAL A 84 -8.63 6.78 15.77
N VAL A 85 -9.54 6.36 14.89
CA VAL A 85 -10.55 5.34 15.22
C VAL A 85 -9.89 4.00 15.52
N ALA A 86 -8.97 3.55 14.65
CA ALA A 86 -8.23 2.30 14.81
C ALA A 86 -7.35 2.29 16.07
N PHE A 87 -6.67 3.40 16.38
CA PHE A 87 -5.87 3.52 17.60
C PHE A 87 -6.73 3.46 18.87
N ARG A 88 -7.92 4.06 18.86
CA ARG A 88 -8.83 4.04 20.02
C ARG A 88 -9.48 2.68 20.20
N SER A 89 -9.93 2.03 19.13
CA SER A 89 -10.60 0.74 19.19
C SER A 89 -9.64 -0.44 19.36
N GLY A 90 -8.43 -0.34 18.80
CA GLY A 90 -7.48 -1.45 18.68
C GLY A 90 -7.95 -2.55 17.72
N LEU A 91 -9.03 -2.32 16.96
CA LEU A 91 -9.66 -3.31 16.09
C LEU A 91 -9.21 -3.13 14.63
N SER A 92 -9.15 -4.23 13.89
CA SER A 92 -9.01 -4.19 12.44
C SER A 92 -10.28 -3.65 11.77
N THR A 93 -10.14 -3.13 10.56
CA THR A 93 -11.26 -2.57 9.79
C THR A 93 -12.37 -3.60 9.54
N VAL A 94 -12.01 -4.86 9.32
CA VAL A 94 -12.95 -5.99 9.22
C VAL A 94 -13.76 -6.18 10.51
N LEU A 95 -13.10 -6.11 11.67
CA LEU A 95 -13.80 -6.22 12.95
C LEU A 95 -14.73 -5.02 13.19
N MET A 96 -14.28 -3.81 12.86
CA MET A 96 -15.12 -2.60 12.95
C MET A 96 -16.35 -2.68 12.03
N ALA A 97 -16.19 -3.19 10.81
CA ALA A 97 -17.30 -3.37 9.87
C ALA A 97 -18.39 -4.32 10.43
N ARG A 98 -18.00 -5.35 11.18
CA ARG A 98 -18.96 -6.26 11.85
C ARG A 98 -19.78 -5.56 12.94
N PHE A 99 -19.20 -4.59 13.64
CA PHE A 99 -19.93 -3.79 14.63
C PHE A 99 -20.90 -2.80 13.98
N CYS A 100 -20.53 -2.19 12.85
CA CYS A 100 -21.39 -1.22 12.15
C CYS A 100 -22.52 -1.86 11.35
N PHE A 101 -22.25 -2.94 10.60
CA PHE A 101 -23.18 -3.55 9.64
C PHE A 101 -23.76 -4.90 10.10
N GLY A 102 -23.32 -5.41 11.26
CA GLY A 102 -23.66 -6.76 11.72
C GLY A 102 -22.98 -7.86 10.90
N LYS A 103 -23.26 -9.12 11.25
CA LYS A 103 -22.58 -10.30 10.67
C LYS A 103 -22.89 -10.51 9.18
N GLU A 104 -24.11 -10.21 8.75
CA GLU A 104 -24.52 -10.42 7.35
C GLU A 104 -24.14 -9.23 6.47
N GLY A 105 -24.29 -7.98 6.96
CA GLY A 105 -23.93 -6.78 6.22
C GLY A 105 -22.42 -6.58 6.06
N SER A 106 -21.62 -7.01 7.04
CA SER A 106 -20.15 -6.97 6.94
C SER A 106 -19.58 -7.88 5.85
N ARG A 107 -20.32 -8.88 5.35
CA ARG A 107 -19.82 -9.73 4.27
C ARG A 107 -19.52 -8.97 3.00
N LEU A 108 -20.33 -7.96 2.67
CA LEU A 108 -20.08 -7.11 1.51
C LEU A 108 -18.85 -6.23 1.73
N ALA A 109 -18.69 -5.66 2.92
CA ALA A 109 -17.51 -4.88 3.28
C ALA A 109 -16.24 -5.76 3.23
N ASP A 110 -16.29 -6.95 3.82
CA ASP A 110 -15.20 -7.93 3.81
C ASP A 110 -14.84 -8.35 2.36
N LEU A 111 -15.85 -8.54 1.50
CA LEU A 111 -15.63 -8.87 0.08
C LEU A 111 -14.96 -7.72 -0.66
N LEU A 112 -15.44 -6.48 -0.48
CA LEU A 112 -14.87 -5.31 -1.16
C LEU A 112 -13.43 -5.06 -0.72
N LEU A 113 -13.17 -5.09 0.59
CA LEU A 113 -11.83 -4.96 1.15
C LEU A 113 -10.92 -6.10 0.69
N GLY A 114 -11.40 -7.34 0.73
CA GLY A 114 -10.62 -8.49 0.28
C GLY A 114 -10.30 -8.42 -1.22
N LEU A 115 -11.28 -8.07 -2.04
CA LEU A 115 -11.12 -8.00 -3.49
C LEU A 115 -10.10 -6.93 -3.91
N THR A 116 -10.14 -5.74 -3.28
CA THR A 116 -9.15 -4.70 -3.58
C THR A 116 -7.74 -5.14 -3.20
N GLN A 117 -7.56 -5.80 -2.04
CA GLN A 117 -6.24 -6.31 -1.65
C GLN A 117 -5.73 -7.40 -2.59
N VAL A 118 -6.60 -8.32 -3.02
CA VAL A 118 -6.24 -9.35 -4.03
C VAL A 118 -5.86 -8.71 -5.36
N GLY A 119 -6.60 -7.67 -5.79
CA GLY A 119 -6.27 -6.92 -7.01
C GLY A 119 -4.90 -6.26 -6.95
N TRP A 120 -4.60 -5.57 -5.84
CA TRP A 120 -3.30 -4.94 -5.63
C TRP A 120 -2.16 -5.95 -5.54
N TYR A 121 -2.40 -7.08 -4.87
CA TYR A 121 -1.43 -8.15 -4.79
C TYR A 121 -1.14 -8.75 -6.18
N ALA A 122 -2.17 -9.06 -6.98
CA ALA A 122 -2.02 -9.58 -8.32
C ALA A 122 -1.23 -8.62 -9.23
N TRP A 123 -1.63 -7.34 -9.24
CA TRP A 123 -0.94 -6.30 -10.01
C TRP A 123 0.53 -6.13 -9.60
N GLY A 124 0.81 -6.14 -8.29
CA GLY A 124 2.17 -6.04 -7.76
C GLY A 124 3.05 -7.23 -8.16
N THR A 125 2.51 -8.45 -8.08
CA THR A 125 3.25 -9.67 -8.49
C THR A 125 3.54 -9.72 -9.99
N ASP A 126 2.58 -9.30 -10.83
CA ASP A 126 2.76 -9.17 -12.28
C ASP A 126 3.84 -8.14 -12.62
N THR A 127 3.77 -6.96 -11.99
CA THR A 127 4.75 -5.90 -12.20
C THR A 127 6.17 -6.35 -11.87
N VAL A 128 6.37 -7.05 -10.74
CA VAL A 128 7.68 -7.58 -10.38
C VAL A 128 8.17 -8.61 -11.38
N ALA A 129 7.31 -9.54 -11.82
CA ALA A 129 7.67 -10.54 -12.82
C ALA A 129 8.14 -9.87 -14.14
N ARG A 130 7.40 -8.87 -14.63
CA ARG A 130 7.76 -8.10 -15.82
C ARG A 130 9.09 -7.36 -15.66
N ILE A 131 9.31 -6.72 -14.52
CA ILE A 131 10.58 -6.03 -14.23
C ILE A 131 11.75 -7.02 -14.26
N LEU A 132 11.59 -8.22 -13.70
CA LEU A 132 12.62 -9.26 -13.74
C LEU A 132 12.92 -9.70 -15.18
N ILE A 133 11.89 -9.96 -15.98
CA ILE A 133 12.05 -10.34 -17.39
C ILE A 133 12.82 -9.26 -18.16
N GLN A 134 12.43 -7.99 -18.00
CA GLN A 134 13.08 -6.86 -18.66
C GLN A 134 14.53 -6.66 -18.19
N THR A 135 14.80 -6.86 -16.90
CA THR A 135 16.14 -6.68 -16.33
C THR A 135 17.11 -7.76 -16.79
N PHE A 136 16.66 -9.02 -16.88
CA PHE A 136 17.50 -10.15 -17.31
C PHE A 136 17.44 -10.44 -18.81
N GLY A 137 16.62 -9.71 -19.58
CA GLY A 137 16.42 -9.94 -21.01
C GLY A 137 15.80 -11.30 -21.33
N TRP A 138 14.97 -11.83 -20.43
CA TRP A 138 14.30 -13.11 -20.62
C TRP A 138 13.11 -12.99 -21.57
N SER A 139 12.59 -14.13 -22.03
CA SER A 139 11.39 -14.16 -22.85
C SER A 139 10.13 -13.97 -21.99
N ASP A 140 9.15 -13.24 -22.51
CA ASP A 140 7.82 -13.06 -21.90
C ASP A 140 7.09 -14.37 -21.58
N LYS A 141 7.50 -15.49 -22.18
CA LYS A 141 6.96 -16.83 -21.85
C LYS A 141 7.18 -17.24 -20.39
N TRP A 142 8.16 -16.65 -19.72
CA TRP A 142 8.45 -16.91 -18.30
C TRP A 142 7.52 -16.14 -17.35
N ASP A 143 6.75 -15.17 -17.84
CA ASP A 143 5.90 -14.28 -17.05
C ASP A 143 4.93 -15.05 -16.12
N PRO A 144 4.11 -16.01 -16.59
CA PRO A 144 3.18 -16.71 -15.71
C PRO A 144 3.89 -17.53 -14.62
N LEU A 145 5.05 -18.10 -14.93
CA LEU A 145 5.82 -18.88 -13.96
C LEU A 145 6.43 -17.96 -12.90
N LEU A 146 6.98 -16.81 -13.30
CA LEU A 146 7.56 -15.84 -12.38
C LEU A 146 6.50 -15.20 -11.48
N VAL A 147 5.31 -14.90 -11.99
CA VAL A 147 4.18 -14.42 -11.17
C VAL A 147 3.85 -15.41 -10.07
N ILE A 148 3.76 -16.70 -10.40
CA ILE A 148 3.48 -17.75 -9.41
C ILE A 148 4.62 -17.85 -8.38
N VAL A 149 5.87 -17.94 -8.84
CA VAL A 149 7.05 -18.09 -7.96
C VAL A 149 7.22 -16.88 -7.04
N CYS A 150 7.16 -15.67 -7.57
CA CYS A 150 7.26 -14.43 -6.80
C CYS A 150 6.07 -14.29 -5.84
N GLY A 151 4.86 -14.61 -6.28
CA GLY A 151 3.68 -14.59 -5.43
C GLY A 151 3.85 -15.48 -4.19
N PHE A 152 4.16 -16.76 -4.39
CA PHE A 152 4.43 -17.66 -3.28
C PHE A 152 5.62 -17.19 -2.42
N GLY A 153 6.67 -16.66 -3.04
CA GLY A 153 7.80 -16.04 -2.33
C GLY A 153 7.36 -14.92 -1.37
N PHE A 154 6.49 -14.02 -1.83
CA PHE A 154 5.95 -12.94 -1.00
C PHE A 154 5.06 -13.47 0.12
N CYS A 155 4.26 -14.51 -0.12
CA CYS A 155 3.49 -15.17 0.94
C CYS A 155 4.38 -15.75 2.05
N LEU A 156 5.52 -16.34 1.68
CA LEU A 156 6.49 -16.87 2.65
C LEU A 156 7.09 -15.75 3.50
N THR A 157 7.42 -14.60 2.91
CA THR A 157 7.91 -13.44 3.67
C THR A 157 6.83 -12.82 4.56
N ALA A 158 5.57 -12.80 4.11
CA ALA A 158 4.45 -12.31 4.90
C ALA A 158 4.19 -13.16 6.15
N ALA A 159 4.52 -14.46 6.11
CA ALA A 159 4.40 -15.35 7.26
C ALA A 159 5.35 -14.99 8.43
N ILE A 160 6.37 -14.16 8.20
CA ILE A 160 7.29 -13.66 9.24
C ILE A 160 6.60 -12.61 10.15
N GLY A 161 5.52 -11.98 9.69
CA GLY A 161 4.72 -11.01 10.45
C GLY A 161 5.29 -9.59 10.47
N TYR A 162 4.75 -8.74 11.34
CA TYR A 162 5.05 -7.29 11.39
C TYR A 162 6.55 -6.97 11.53
N LYS A 163 7.29 -7.69 12.39
CA LYS A 163 8.73 -7.45 12.59
C LYS A 163 9.54 -7.65 11.31
N GLY A 164 9.14 -8.61 10.47
CA GLY A 164 9.77 -8.82 9.17
C GLY A 164 9.54 -7.64 8.23
N LEU A 165 8.29 -7.15 8.18
CA LEU A 165 7.91 -5.97 7.38
C LEU A 165 8.64 -4.70 7.84
N GLU A 166 8.79 -4.49 9.15
CA GLU A 166 9.53 -3.37 9.72
C GLU A 166 10.99 -3.37 9.28
N VAL A 167 11.71 -4.48 9.46
CA VAL A 167 13.13 -4.59 9.08
C VAL A 167 13.31 -4.42 7.57
N LEU A 168 12.43 -5.06 6.78
CA LEU A 168 12.46 -4.91 5.33
C LEU A 168 12.26 -3.45 4.94
N SER A 169 11.27 -2.77 5.52
CA SER A 169 10.97 -1.36 5.22
C SER A 169 12.13 -0.45 5.65
N ALA A 170 12.75 -0.69 6.80
CA ALA A 170 13.88 0.10 7.29
C ALA A 170 15.09 0.08 6.33
N ILE A 171 15.29 -1.01 5.59
CA ILE A 171 16.36 -1.13 4.58
C ILE A 171 15.90 -0.63 3.21
N MET A 172 14.68 -0.99 2.79
CA MET A 172 14.16 -0.67 1.47
C MET A 172 13.85 0.82 1.30
N VAL A 173 13.34 1.49 2.34
CA VAL A 173 13.00 2.93 2.30
C VAL A 173 14.20 3.81 1.93
N PRO A 174 15.36 3.73 2.61
CA PRO A 174 16.52 4.53 2.23
C PRO A 174 17.04 4.19 0.83
N LEU A 175 17.04 2.90 0.47
CA LEU A 175 17.52 2.44 -0.84
C LEU A 175 16.65 2.99 -1.97
N MET A 176 15.33 2.84 -1.87
CA MET A 176 14.37 3.35 -2.84
C MET A 176 14.42 4.87 -2.94
N THR A 177 14.51 5.57 -1.80
CA THR A 177 14.67 7.03 -1.77
C THR A 177 15.91 7.45 -2.56
N GLY A 178 17.05 6.80 -2.32
CA GLY A 178 18.29 7.06 -3.04
C GLY A 178 18.16 6.82 -4.55
N MET A 179 17.54 5.70 -4.95
CA MET A 179 17.32 5.39 -6.37
C MET A 179 16.39 6.37 -7.07
N ILE A 180 15.31 6.81 -6.42
CA ILE A 180 14.37 7.80 -6.97
C ILE A 180 15.05 9.15 -7.16
N LEU A 181 15.81 9.62 -6.15
CA LEU A 181 16.55 10.87 -6.25
C LEU A 181 17.61 10.82 -7.37
N TRP A 182 18.32 9.70 -7.47
CA TRP A 182 19.31 9.48 -8.53
C TRP A 182 18.65 9.45 -9.92
N SER A 183 17.56 8.71 -10.09
CA SER A 183 16.80 8.65 -11.34
C SER A 183 16.24 10.02 -11.71
N GLY A 184 15.73 10.78 -10.74
CA GLY A 184 15.24 12.14 -10.95
C GLY A 184 16.35 13.10 -11.36
N TYR A 185 17.53 13.00 -10.75
CA TYR A 185 18.71 13.78 -11.14
C TYR A 185 19.12 13.50 -12.59
N LEU A 186 19.20 12.23 -12.99
CA LEU A 186 19.51 11.84 -14.37
C LEU A 186 18.47 12.39 -15.35
N ALA A 187 17.18 12.24 -15.03
CA ALA A 187 16.09 12.75 -15.87
C ALA A 187 16.15 14.27 -16.05
N LEU A 188 16.39 15.03 -14.97
CA LEU A 188 16.53 16.49 -15.03
C LEU A 188 17.78 16.92 -15.80
N SER A 189 18.89 16.18 -15.67
CA SER A 189 20.13 16.48 -16.39
C SER A 189 20.04 16.20 -17.90
N ALA A 190 19.18 15.26 -18.31
CA ALA A 190 18.99 14.88 -19.70
C ALA A 190 18.04 15.82 -20.47
N VAL A 191 17.32 16.70 -19.78
CA VAL A 191 16.27 17.54 -20.35
C VAL A 191 16.71 19.01 -20.33
N SER A 192 16.73 19.65 -21.50
CA SER A 192 17.15 21.05 -21.65
C SER A 192 16.07 22.07 -21.27
N SER A 193 14.80 21.66 -21.16
CA SER A 193 13.64 22.49 -20.84
C SER A 193 12.51 21.65 -20.25
N ALA A 194 11.80 22.15 -19.23
CA ALA A 194 10.72 21.42 -18.59
C ALA A 194 9.71 20.86 -19.63
N PRO A 195 9.37 19.56 -19.59
CA PRO A 195 8.41 18.96 -20.52
C PRO A 195 7.07 19.69 -20.43
N GLY A 196 6.47 19.97 -21.59
CA GLY A 196 5.13 20.52 -21.67
C GLY A 196 4.07 19.49 -21.28
N ALA A 197 2.85 19.96 -21.03
CA ALA A 197 1.71 19.07 -20.87
C ALA A 197 1.42 18.35 -22.20
N HIS A 198 1.40 17.02 -22.19
CA HIS A 198 1.15 16.19 -23.38
C HIS A 198 -0.21 15.47 -23.35
N GLY A 199 -1.00 15.68 -22.30
CA GLY A 199 -2.31 15.06 -22.12
C GLY A 199 -3.42 16.07 -21.84
N GLN A 200 -4.67 15.61 -21.90
CA GLN A 200 -5.84 16.38 -21.45
C GLN A 200 -6.36 15.75 -20.16
N MET A 201 -5.77 16.14 -19.03
CA MET A 201 -6.25 15.77 -17.71
C MET A 201 -6.60 17.04 -16.95
N SER A 202 -7.75 17.07 -16.29
CA SER A 202 -8.09 18.14 -15.35
C SER A 202 -7.42 17.92 -14.00
N VAL A 203 -7.22 19.01 -13.24
CA VAL A 203 -6.74 18.93 -11.85
C VAL A 203 -7.60 18.00 -11.00
N ALA A 204 -8.92 18.02 -11.19
CA ALA A 204 -9.84 17.14 -10.45
C ALA A 204 -9.64 15.64 -10.78
N GLN A 205 -9.38 15.30 -12.04
CA GLN A 205 -9.04 13.93 -12.43
C GLN A 205 -7.70 13.49 -11.81
N ALA A 206 -6.68 14.35 -11.86
CA ALA A 206 -5.39 14.08 -11.24
C ALA A 206 -5.52 13.85 -9.71
N VAL A 207 -6.29 14.70 -9.01
CA VAL A 207 -6.60 14.51 -7.58
C VAL A 207 -7.27 13.16 -7.33
N THR A 208 -8.20 12.74 -8.19
CA THR A 208 -8.90 11.46 -8.07
C THR A 208 -7.92 10.29 -8.23
N VAL A 209 -6.95 10.39 -9.15
CA VAL A 209 -5.90 9.36 -9.31
C VAL A 209 -5.00 9.29 -8.07
N VAL A 210 -4.58 10.43 -7.52
CA VAL A 210 -3.76 10.48 -6.28
C VAL A 210 -4.50 9.86 -5.11
N VAL A 211 -5.77 10.21 -4.90
CA VAL A 211 -6.57 9.65 -3.80
C VAL A 211 -6.86 8.17 -4.04
N GLY A 212 -7.24 7.80 -5.26
CA GLY A 212 -7.66 6.44 -5.62
C GLY A 212 -6.57 5.39 -5.49
N THR A 213 -5.30 5.77 -5.71
CA THR A 213 -4.16 4.84 -5.59
C THR A 213 -3.88 4.42 -4.14
N PHE A 214 -4.22 5.23 -3.15
CA PHE A 214 -3.93 4.94 -1.73
C PHE A 214 -5.15 4.77 -0.83
N VAL A 215 -6.35 5.16 -1.27
CA VAL A 215 -7.55 5.11 -0.41
C VAL A 215 -7.79 3.71 0.17
N SER A 216 -7.58 2.65 -0.64
CA SER A 216 -7.72 1.27 -0.17
C SER A 216 -6.58 0.82 0.76
N GLY A 217 -5.39 1.43 0.67
CA GLY A 217 -4.26 1.13 1.55
C GLY A 217 -4.33 1.84 2.89
N ALA A 218 -5.08 2.95 2.96
CA ALA A 218 -5.37 3.66 4.20
C ALA A 218 -6.49 3.00 5.04
N THR A 219 -7.15 1.97 4.50
CA THR A 219 -8.28 1.25 5.10
C THR A 219 -7.83 -0.05 5.75
#